data_AF-A0A5N5Q2E4-F1
#
_entry.id   AF-A0A5N5Q2E4-F1
#
_cell.length_a   1.000
_cell.length_b   1.000
_cell.length_c   1.000
_cell.angle_alpha   90.00
_cell.angle_beta   90.00
_cell.angle_gamma   90.00
#
_symmetry.space_group_name_H-M   'P 1'
#
loop_
_entity.id
_entity.type
_entity.pdbx_description
1 polymer ?
#
loop_
_entity_poly.entity_id
_entity_poly.type
_entity_poly.pdbx_seq_one_letter_code
_entity_poly.pdbx_strand_id
1 'polypeptide(L)'
;MSADEKELAAFLSALNEGSLPPVRPVAASHLPPTHPSYAPDRPSSHSAALNEATLPTNMSCRDAFDYAWHCHTPAAQFQSVYRYGGVRTCSDLWDDFWFCMRTKQYSPEMRAEAVREHFRRRLNERYYAPGRKSSEDVWESREGIVSEGSAFRHGFDEPKEDDKEWNLREIERRRRIREEHFGQKEGGN
;
A
#
# COMPACT_ATOMS: atom_id res chain seq x y z
N MET A 1 -19.24 20.51 35.90
CA MET A 1 -19.01 19.32 35.04
C MET A 1 -19.95 19.45 33.86
N SER A 2 -19.41 19.80 32.69
CA SER A 2 -20.21 20.07 31.49
C SER A 2 -20.80 18.77 30.93
N ALA A 3 -21.83 18.88 30.09
CA ALA A 3 -22.44 17.71 29.44
C ALA A 3 -21.40 16.94 28.60
N ASP A 4 -20.50 17.67 27.95
CA ASP A 4 -19.45 17.11 27.08
C ASP A 4 -18.46 16.23 27.85
N GLU A 5 -18.14 16.60 29.10
CA GLU A 5 -17.26 15.78 29.96
C GLU A 5 -17.90 14.44 30.33
N LYS A 6 -19.23 14.40 30.46
CA LYS A 6 -19.97 13.18 30.77
C LYS A 6 -20.06 12.25 29.56
N GLU A 7 -20.26 12.80 28.37
CA GLU A 7 -20.24 12.03 27.13
C GLU A 7 -18.85 11.47 26.83
N LEU A 8 -17.80 12.27 27.04
CA LEU A 8 -16.42 11.81 26.89
C LEU A 8 -16.10 10.70 27.90
N ALA A 9 -16.51 10.84 29.16
CA ALA A 9 -16.29 9.81 30.18
C ALA A 9 -17.03 8.49 29.87
N ALA A 10 -18.27 8.57 29.37
CA ALA A 10 -19.05 7.41 28.95
C ALA A 10 -18.45 6.71 27.72
N PHE A 11 -17.90 7.48 26.78
CA PHE A 11 -17.19 6.93 25.63
C PHE A 11 -15.90 6.23 26.05
N LEU A 12 -15.12 6.83 26.95
CA LEU A 12 -13.88 6.24 27.46
C LEU A 12 -14.15 4.97 28.29
N SER A 13 -15.24 4.90 29.06
CA SER A 13 -15.63 3.67 29.76
C SER A 13 -16.05 2.56 28.80
N ALA A 14 -16.79 2.90 27.73
CA ALA A 14 -17.20 1.93 26.71
C ALA A 14 -16.01 1.31 25.96
N LEU A 15 -14.94 2.08 25.71
CA LEU A 15 -13.71 1.57 25.10
C LEU A 15 -12.94 0.63 26.04
N ASN A 16 -12.95 0.92 27.34
CA ASN A 16 -12.22 0.12 28.33
C ASN A 16 -12.90 -1.23 28.64
N GLU A 17 -14.21 -1.33 28.43
CA GLU A 17 -15.00 -2.55 28.69
C GLU A 17 -15.08 -3.51 27.49
N GLY A 18 -14.53 -3.15 26.34
CA GLY A 18 -14.38 -4.08 25.20
C GLY A 18 -15.70 -4.68 24.69
N SER A 19 -16.85 -4.00 24.90
CA SER A 19 -18.12 -4.51 24.39
C SER A 19 -18.18 -4.31 22.87
N LEU A 20 -17.85 -5.36 22.13
CA LEU A 20 -18.17 -5.44 20.71
C LEU A 20 -19.69 -5.22 20.53
N PRO A 21 -20.14 -4.38 19.59
CA PRO A 21 -21.56 -4.25 19.31
C PRO A 21 -22.13 -5.63 18.94
N PRO A 22 -23.42 -5.91 19.24
CA PRO A 22 -24.03 -7.18 18.89
C PRO A 22 -23.98 -7.38 17.38
N VAL A 23 -23.07 -8.25 16.93
CA VAL A 23 -23.00 -8.70 15.55
C VAL A 23 -24.28 -9.49 15.29
N ARG A 24 -25.20 -8.92 14.50
CA ARG A 24 -26.29 -9.70 13.93
C ARG A 24 -25.65 -10.78 13.06
N PRO A 25 -25.92 -12.07 13.27
CA PRO A 25 -25.43 -13.09 12.35
C PRO A 25 -26.07 -12.83 10.99
N VAL A 26 -25.25 -12.44 10.01
CA VAL A 26 -25.66 -12.43 8.61
C VAL A 26 -25.84 -13.90 8.23
N ALA A 27 -27.09 -14.31 8.06
CA ALA A 27 -27.42 -15.66 7.62
C ALA A 27 -26.74 -15.90 6.26
N ALA A 28 -25.78 -16.82 6.22
CA ALA A 28 -25.00 -17.19 5.04
C ALA A 28 -25.81 -17.98 3.98
N SER A 29 -27.14 -17.88 3.98
CA SER A 29 -28.04 -18.76 3.23
C SER A 29 -28.41 -18.25 1.82
N HIS A 30 -27.66 -17.29 1.26
CA HIS A 30 -28.00 -16.69 -0.04
C HIS A 30 -26.88 -16.74 -1.10
N LEU A 31 -25.83 -17.53 -0.91
CA LEU A 31 -24.78 -17.64 -1.94
C LEU A 31 -25.24 -18.62 -3.04
N PRO A 32 -25.39 -18.17 -4.30
CA PRO A 32 -25.72 -19.06 -5.41
C PRO A 32 -24.54 -20.02 -5.69
N PRO A 33 -24.79 -21.34 -5.88
CA PRO A 33 -23.74 -22.28 -6.21
C PRO A 33 -23.59 -22.33 -7.73
N THR A 34 -22.69 -21.52 -8.29
CA THR A 34 -22.24 -21.73 -9.68
C THR A 34 -20.83 -21.19 -9.83
N HIS A 35 -19.84 -22.08 -9.81
CA HIS A 35 -18.52 -21.81 -10.40
C HIS A 35 -18.65 -22.04 -11.92
N PRO A 36 -18.54 -21.00 -12.77
CA PRO A 36 -18.08 -21.22 -14.13
C PRO A 36 -16.56 -21.41 -14.09
N SER A 37 -16.10 -22.49 -14.73
CA SER A 37 -14.72 -22.83 -15.08
C SER A 37 -13.66 -21.74 -14.81
N TYR A 38 -12.80 -22.00 -13.83
CA TYR A 38 -11.62 -21.20 -13.50
C TYR A 38 -10.65 -21.17 -14.68
N ALA A 39 -10.37 -19.97 -15.17
CA ALA A 39 -9.24 -19.68 -16.05
C ALA A 39 -8.25 -18.84 -15.22
N PRO A 40 -7.03 -19.32 -14.96
CA PRO A 40 -6.06 -18.67 -14.07
C PRO A 40 -5.61 -17.28 -14.55
N ASP A 41 -5.85 -16.94 -15.82
CA ASP A 41 -5.31 -15.73 -16.44
C ASP A 41 -6.28 -14.51 -16.41
N ARG A 42 -7.43 -14.59 -15.71
CA ARG A 42 -8.40 -13.48 -15.72
C ARG A 42 -8.90 -13.12 -14.31
N PRO A 43 -8.85 -11.83 -13.92
CA PRO A 43 -9.44 -11.38 -12.67
C PRO A 43 -10.93 -11.73 -12.64
N SER A 44 -11.40 -12.23 -11.49
CA SER A 44 -12.82 -12.52 -11.27
C SER A 44 -13.69 -11.31 -11.62
N SER A 45 -14.92 -11.54 -12.09
CA SER A 45 -15.85 -10.44 -12.39
C SER A 45 -16.07 -9.50 -11.18
N HIS A 46 -15.95 -10.03 -9.97
CA HIS A 46 -16.13 -9.26 -8.74
C HIS A 46 -14.93 -8.36 -8.45
N SER A 47 -13.70 -8.87 -8.56
CA SER A 47 -12.49 -8.07 -8.35
C SER A 47 -12.33 -6.97 -9.40
N ALA A 48 -12.69 -7.24 -10.66
CA ALA A 48 -12.70 -6.22 -11.72
C ALA A 48 -13.68 -5.06 -11.39
N ALA A 49 -14.88 -5.37 -10.90
CA ALA A 49 -15.86 -4.37 -10.49
C ALA A 49 -15.41 -3.54 -9.28
N LEU A 50 -14.72 -4.17 -8.31
CA LEU A 50 -14.17 -3.48 -7.14
C LEU A 50 -13.00 -2.56 -7.51
N ASN A 51 -12.09 -3.02 -8.38
CA ASN A 51 -10.98 -2.21 -8.89
C ASN A 51 -11.51 -0.95 -9.58
N GLU A 52 -12.58 -1.11 -10.36
CA GLU A 52 -13.25 -0.01 -11.04
C GLU A 52 -13.93 0.98 -10.06
N ALA A 53 -14.63 0.46 -9.04
CA ALA A 53 -15.30 1.31 -8.04
C ALA A 53 -14.32 2.09 -7.15
N THR A 54 -13.08 1.62 -7.01
CA THR A 54 -12.04 2.24 -6.18
C THR A 54 -11.34 3.40 -6.89
N LEU A 55 -11.53 3.56 -8.20
CA LEU A 55 -10.88 4.62 -8.95
C LEU A 55 -11.36 6.02 -8.51
N PRO A 56 -10.44 7.00 -8.37
CA PRO A 56 -10.82 8.36 -8.02
C PRO A 56 -11.76 8.98 -9.06
N THR A 57 -12.79 9.66 -8.58
CA THR A 57 -13.75 10.42 -9.41
C THR A 57 -13.49 11.92 -9.38
N ASN A 58 -12.61 12.40 -8.52
CA ASN A 58 -12.23 13.80 -8.44
C ASN A 58 -10.71 13.95 -8.32
N MET A 59 -10.22 15.14 -8.65
CA MET A 59 -8.82 15.52 -8.46
C MET A 59 -8.70 17.04 -8.27
N SER A 60 -7.75 17.45 -7.44
CA SER A 60 -7.39 18.85 -7.21
C SER A 60 -6.26 19.27 -8.16
N CYS A 61 -6.46 20.35 -8.92
CA CYS A 61 -5.42 20.84 -9.83
C CYS A 61 -4.26 21.51 -9.08
N ARG A 62 -4.53 22.04 -7.87
CA ARG A 62 -3.49 22.59 -7.00
C ARG A 62 -2.56 21.48 -6.52
N ASP A 63 -3.14 20.39 -6.05
CA ASP A 63 -2.36 19.27 -5.52
C ASP A 63 -1.55 18.62 -6.66
N ALA A 64 -2.16 18.48 -7.84
CA ALA A 64 -1.45 17.99 -9.03
C ALA A 64 -0.23 18.86 -9.39
N PHE A 65 -0.37 20.19 -9.30
CA PHE A 65 0.75 21.11 -9.49
C PHE A 65 1.82 20.92 -8.40
N ASP A 66 1.41 20.86 -7.13
CA ASP A 66 2.34 20.72 -6.01
C ASP A 66 3.15 19.42 -6.12
N TYR A 67 2.52 18.31 -6.54
CA TYR A 67 3.24 17.06 -6.81
C TYR A 67 4.21 17.16 -7.98
N ALA A 68 3.79 17.76 -9.11
CA ALA A 68 4.61 17.92 -10.29
C ALA A 68 5.84 18.80 -10.01
N TRP A 69 5.66 19.89 -9.27
CA TRP A 69 6.74 20.77 -8.84
C TRP A 69 7.67 20.09 -7.84
N HIS A 70 7.10 19.45 -6.81
CA HIS A 70 7.88 18.79 -5.77
C HIS A 70 8.78 17.68 -6.35
N CYS A 71 8.33 16.98 -7.39
CA CYS A 71 9.13 15.97 -8.07
C CYS A 71 10.45 16.52 -8.63
N HIS A 72 10.50 17.78 -9.07
CA HIS A 72 11.73 18.38 -9.60
C HIS A 72 12.72 18.80 -8.51
N THR A 73 12.33 18.75 -7.23
CA THR A 73 13.21 19.15 -6.14
C THR A 73 14.27 18.07 -5.85
N PRO A 74 15.54 18.44 -5.56
CA PRO A 74 16.60 17.47 -5.27
C PRO A 74 16.28 16.58 -4.06
N ALA A 75 15.65 17.14 -3.03
CA ALA A 75 15.24 16.40 -1.84
C ALA A 75 14.25 15.27 -2.17
N ALA A 76 13.30 15.54 -3.07
CA ALA A 76 12.33 14.54 -3.51
C ALA A 76 12.96 13.48 -4.42
N GLN A 77 14.02 13.81 -5.15
CA GLN A 77 14.70 12.88 -6.06
C GLN A 77 15.71 11.97 -5.34
N PHE A 78 16.20 12.37 -4.17
CA PHE A 78 17.25 11.66 -3.43
C PHE A 78 16.94 10.16 -3.24
N GLN A 79 15.71 9.81 -2.84
CA GLN A 79 15.33 8.41 -2.64
C GLN A 79 15.33 7.60 -3.95
N SER A 80 14.93 8.22 -5.07
CA SER A 80 14.98 7.57 -6.38
C SER A 80 16.42 7.28 -6.79
N VAL A 81 17.30 8.26 -6.60
CA VAL A 81 18.73 8.11 -6.89
C VAL A 81 19.35 7.03 -6.00
N TYR A 82 19.04 7.03 -4.70
CA TYR A 82 19.54 6.02 -3.77
C TYR A 82 19.07 4.60 -4.10
N ARG A 83 17.79 4.41 -4.43
CA ARG A 83 17.21 3.07 -4.66
C ARG A 83 17.43 2.54 -6.07
N TYR A 84 17.35 3.41 -7.07
CA TYR A 84 17.32 3.02 -8.48
C TYR A 84 18.52 3.56 -9.28
N GLY A 85 19.42 4.35 -8.66
CA GLY A 85 20.60 4.89 -9.31
C GLY A 85 20.32 6.03 -10.30
N GLY A 86 19.11 6.57 -10.32
CA GLY A 86 18.71 7.61 -11.27
C GLY A 86 17.57 8.49 -10.76
N VAL A 87 17.45 9.66 -11.39
CA VAL A 87 16.31 10.55 -11.17
C VAL A 87 15.06 9.94 -11.78
N ARG A 88 13.93 10.02 -11.06
CA ARG A 88 12.62 9.58 -11.59
C ARG A 88 12.13 10.58 -12.64
N THR A 89 11.46 10.06 -13.66
CA THR A 89 10.75 10.87 -14.66
C THR A 89 9.53 11.53 -14.01
N CYS A 90 9.45 12.87 -14.10
CA CYS A 90 8.34 13.65 -13.52
C CYS A 90 7.22 13.96 -14.52
N SER A 91 7.29 13.45 -15.77
CA SER A 91 6.32 13.71 -16.84
C SER A 91 4.89 13.39 -16.44
N ASP A 92 4.69 12.23 -15.80
CA ASP A 92 3.37 11.70 -15.48
C ASP A 92 2.60 12.63 -14.53
N LEU A 93 3.31 13.31 -13.63
CA LEU A 93 2.75 14.28 -12.69
C LEU A 93 2.37 15.59 -13.38
N TRP A 94 3.13 16.00 -14.40
CA TRP A 94 2.78 17.14 -15.24
C TRP A 94 1.57 16.83 -16.12
N ASP A 95 1.45 15.60 -16.62
CA ASP A 95 0.28 15.16 -17.38
C ASP A 95 -1.00 15.20 -16.54
N ASP A 96 -0.94 14.82 -15.26
CA ASP A 96 -2.06 14.96 -14.32
C ASP A 96 -2.47 16.43 -14.16
N PHE A 97 -1.50 17.34 -14.02
CA PHE A 97 -1.76 18.78 -13.89
C PHE A 97 -2.44 19.34 -15.14
N TRP A 98 -1.87 19.07 -16.33
CA TRP A 98 -2.45 19.56 -17.58
C TRP A 98 -3.78 18.90 -17.91
N PHE A 99 -3.98 17.65 -17.53
CA PHE A 99 -5.28 16.99 -17.61
C PHE A 99 -6.31 17.70 -16.72
N CYS A 100 -5.99 17.97 -15.45
CA CYS A 100 -6.88 18.67 -14.53
C CYS A 100 -7.24 20.08 -15.05
N MET A 101 -6.26 20.82 -15.57
CA MET A 101 -6.49 22.15 -16.14
C MET A 101 -7.41 22.10 -17.36
N ARG A 102 -7.28 21.09 -18.23
CA ARG A 102 -8.14 20.91 -19.41
C ARG A 102 -9.56 20.48 -19.04
N THR A 103 -9.73 19.61 -18.04
CA THR A 103 -11.05 19.10 -17.63
C THR A 103 -11.76 20.00 -16.61
N LYS A 104 -11.13 21.10 -16.17
CA LYS A 104 -11.70 22.04 -15.19
C LYS A 104 -13.03 22.65 -15.64
N GLN A 105 -13.22 22.86 -16.94
CA GLN A 105 -14.44 23.47 -17.51
C GLN A 105 -15.58 22.48 -17.74
N TYR A 106 -15.36 21.18 -17.49
CA TYR A 106 -16.39 20.17 -17.72
C TYR A 106 -17.50 20.26 -16.67
N SER A 107 -18.68 19.74 -17.01
CA SER A 107 -19.74 19.51 -16.02
C SER A 107 -19.23 18.52 -14.94
N PRO A 108 -19.77 18.57 -13.72
CA PRO A 108 -19.29 17.72 -12.62
C PRO A 108 -19.34 16.23 -12.97
N GLU A 109 -20.37 15.78 -13.68
CA GLU A 109 -20.50 14.38 -14.11
C GLU A 109 -19.49 14.00 -15.19
N MET A 110 -19.34 14.83 -16.24
CA MET A 110 -18.33 14.58 -17.29
C MET A 110 -16.91 14.63 -16.74
N ARG A 111 -16.64 15.51 -15.79
CA ARG A 111 -15.35 15.56 -15.09
C ARG A 111 -15.12 14.28 -14.30
N ALA A 112 -16.13 13.79 -13.58
CA ALA A 112 -15.98 12.59 -12.77
C ALA A 112 -15.66 11.36 -13.63
N GLU A 113 -16.34 11.22 -14.76
CA GLU A 113 -16.06 10.15 -15.72
C GLU A 113 -14.68 10.30 -16.38
N ALA A 114 -14.32 11.51 -16.83
CA ALA A 114 -13.00 11.76 -17.41
C ALA A 114 -11.86 11.48 -16.42
N VAL A 115 -12.01 11.87 -15.16
CA VAL A 115 -11.01 11.62 -14.11
C VAL A 115 -10.89 10.12 -13.85
N ARG A 116 -12.01 9.40 -13.77
CA ARG A 116 -12.02 7.94 -13.60
C ARG A 116 -11.27 7.27 -14.74
N GLU A 117 -11.56 7.64 -15.99
CA GLU A 117 -10.88 7.12 -17.18
C GLU A 117 -9.38 7.43 -17.19
N HIS A 118 -8.99 8.66 -16.82
CA HIS A 118 -7.58 9.04 -16.75
C HIS A 118 -6.79 8.16 -15.76
N PHE A 119 -7.33 7.93 -14.56
CA PHE A 119 -6.71 7.05 -13.58
C PHE A 119 -6.74 5.59 -14.01
N ARG A 120 -7.82 5.12 -14.65
CA ARG A 120 -7.92 3.77 -15.23
C ARG A 120 -6.78 3.51 -16.22
N ARG A 121 -6.62 4.41 -17.20
CA ARG A 121 -5.55 4.33 -18.20
C ARG A 121 -4.18 4.30 -17.54
N ARG A 122 -3.93 5.16 -16.56
CA ARG A 122 -2.64 5.22 -15.85
C ARG A 122 -2.34 3.95 -15.06
N LEU A 123 -3.36 3.35 -14.44
CA LEU A 123 -3.23 2.08 -13.71
C LEU A 123 -2.88 0.94 -14.67
N ASN A 124 -3.57 0.90 -15.82
CA ASN A 124 -3.30 -0.02 -16.92
C ASN A 124 -1.85 0.10 -17.45
N GLU A 125 -1.40 1.31 -17.76
CA GLU A 125 -0.04 1.58 -18.22
C GLU A 125 1.04 1.18 -17.19
N ARG A 126 0.74 1.34 -15.89
CA ARG A 126 1.72 1.11 -14.83
C ARG A 126 1.90 -0.38 -14.49
N TYR A 127 0.79 -1.11 -14.41
CA TYR A 127 0.77 -2.46 -13.85
C TYR A 127 0.47 -3.54 -14.88
N TYR A 128 -0.32 -3.24 -15.93
CA TYR A 128 -0.78 -4.22 -16.91
C TYR A 128 -0.14 -4.06 -18.30
N ALA A 129 0.74 -3.08 -18.50
CA ALA A 129 1.46 -2.91 -19.75
C ALA A 129 2.48 -4.06 -19.98
N PRO A 130 2.76 -4.43 -21.25
CA PRO A 130 3.70 -5.50 -21.57
C PRO A 130 5.07 -5.30 -20.91
N GLY A 131 5.56 -6.32 -20.22
CA GLY A 131 6.86 -6.29 -19.54
C GLY A 131 6.86 -5.63 -18.16
N ARG A 132 5.72 -5.12 -17.68
CA ARG A 132 5.54 -4.69 -16.28
C ARG A 132 5.09 -5.88 -15.44
N LYS A 133 5.51 -5.90 -14.18
CA LYS A 133 5.12 -6.93 -13.20
C LYS A 133 4.10 -6.30 -12.27
N SER A 134 2.91 -6.86 -12.21
CA SER A 134 1.90 -6.51 -11.23
C SER A 134 2.06 -7.41 -10.00
N SER A 135 1.72 -6.89 -8.82
CA SER A 135 1.59 -7.75 -7.64
C SER A 135 0.48 -8.78 -7.83
N GLU A 136 -0.53 -8.48 -8.66
CA GLU A 136 -1.61 -9.41 -8.98
C GLU A 136 -1.12 -10.63 -9.79
N ASP A 137 0.05 -10.56 -10.43
CA ASP A 137 0.65 -11.72 -11.12
C ASP A 137 1.21 -12.75 -10.14
N VAL A 138 1.46 -12.34 -8.88
CA VAL A 138 2.04 -13.18 -7.82
C VAL A 138 0.99 -13.54 -6.77
N TRP A 139 0.01 -12.68 -6.55
CA TRP A 139 -0.97 -12.78 -5.46
C TRP A 139 -2.40 -12.79 -5.99
N GLU A 140 -3.13 -13.86 -5.67
CA GLU A 140 -4.56 -13.98 -5.97
C GLU A 140 -5.41 -13.61 -4.75
N SER A 141 -6.59 -13.02 -4.99
CA SER A 141 -7.58 -12.76 -3.94
C SER A 141 -8.13 -14.07 -3.38
N ARG A 142 -8.30 -14.16 -2.05
CA ARG A 142 -8.91 -15.34 -1.42
C ARG A 142 -10.41 -15.38 -1.72
N GLU A 143 -10.93 -16.56 -2.06
CA GLU A 143 -12.36 -16.75 -2.36
C GLU A 143 -13.26 -16.74 -1.11
N GLY A 144 -12.68 -17.00 0.07
CA GLY A 144 -13.43 -17.12 1.31
C GLY A 144 -12.67 -16.60 2.53
N ILE A 145 -13.44 -16.33 3.58
CA ILE A 145 -12.88 -15.94 4.88
C ILE A 145 -12.10 -17.12 5.44
N VAL A 146 -10.88 -16.84 5.89
CA VAL A 146 -10.02 -17.82 6.54
C VAL A 146 -10.67 -18.20 7.88
N SER A 147 -10.85 -19.50 8.13
CA SER A 147 -11.51 -19.98 9.34
C SER A 147 -10.78 -19.50 10.59
N GLU A 148 -11.54 -19.20 11.65
CA GLU A 148 -10.99 -18.72 12.91
C GLU A 148 -9.87 -19.64 13.43
N GLY A 149 -8.82 -19.00 13.92
CA GLY A 149 -7.66 -19.68 14.48
C GLY A 149 -6.86 -20.51 13.49
N SER A 150 -7.03 -20.44 12.16
CA SER A 150 -6.18 -21.19 11.19
C SER A 150 -4.88 -20.48 10.83
N ALA A 151 -4.89 -19.15 10.70
CA ALA A 151 -3.70 -18.34 10.43
C ALA A 151 -3.03 -17.86 11.73
N PHE A 152 -1.71 -17.69 11.71
CA PHE A 152 -0.91 -17.14 12.81
C PHE A 152 -1.06 -17.88 14.15
N ARG A 153 -1.16 -19.23 14.11
CA ARG A 153 -1.29 -20.08 15.31
C ARG A 153 -0.04 -20.11 16.19
N HIS A 154 1.12 -19.95 15.57
CA HIS A 154 2.39 -20.01 16.28
C HIS A 154 2.61 -18.69 17.00
N GLY A 155 2.76 -18.76 18.33
CA GLY A 155 3.33 -17.67 19.09
C GLY A 155 4.72 -17.36 18.55
N PHE A 156 5.07 -16.09 18.55
CA PHE A 156 6.45 -15.71 18.31
C PHE A 156 7.27 -16.17 19.52
N ASP A 157 8.18 -17.13 19.33
CA ASP A 157 9.16 -17.49 20.36
C ASP A 157 10.10 -16.30 20.50
N GLU A 158 9.90 -15.47 21.53
CA GLU A 158 10.81 -14.37 21.82
C GLU A 158 12.23 -14.94 22.00
N PRO A 159 13.22 -14.42 21.23
CA PRO A 159 14.59 -14.80 21.44
C PRO A 159 14.98 -14.60 22.91
N LYS A 160 15.63 -15.61 23.51
CA LYS A 160 16.13 -15.51 24.90
C LYS A 160 17.26 -14.49 25.07
N GLU A 161 17.84 -14.05 23.96
CA GLU A 161 18.95 -13.09 23.96
C GLU A 161 18.40 -11.67 24.05
N ASP A 162 18.91 -10.91 25.02
CA ASP A 162 18.59 -9.50 25.17
C ASP A 162 19.10 -8.69 23.96
N ASP A 163 18.31 -7.72 23.49
CA ASP A 163 18.63 -6.89 22.32
C ASP A 163 20.00 -6.24 22.43
N LYS A 164 20.41 -5.86 23.65
CA LYS A 164 21.71 -5.24 23.90
C LYS A 164 22.86 -6.24 23.70
N GLU A 165 22.71 -7.46 24.20
CA GLU A 165 23.72 -8.51 24.05
C GLU A 165 23.87 -8.92 22.58
N TRP A 166 22.74 -9.07 21.88
CA TRP A 166 22.73 -9.34 20.45
C TRP A 166 23.46 -8.24 19.65
N ASN A 167 23.16 -6.97 19.94
CA ASN A 167 23.81 -5.83 19.29
C ASN A 167 25.32 -5.78 19.54
N LEU A 168 25.78 -6.06 20.77
CA LEU A 168 27.21 -6.09 21.08
C LEU A 168 27.93 -7.22 20.33
N ARG A 169 27.34 -8.41 20.29
CA ARG A 169 27.87 -9.56 19.54
C ARG A 169 27.94 -9.26 18.04
N GLU A 170 26.93 -8.59 17.49
CA GLU A 170 26.91 -8.21 16.07
C GLU A 170 27.95 -7.12 15.76
N ILE A 171 28.19 -6.16 16.67
CA ILE A 171 29.28 -5.18 16.56
C ILE A 171 30.64 -5.88 16.53
N GLU A 172 30.88 -6.82 17.44
CA GLU A 172 32.15 -7.54 17.54
C GLU A 172 32.37 -8.45 16.32
N ARG A 173 31.32 -9.15 15.87
CA ARG A 173 31.34 -9.94 14.63
C ARG A 173 31.71 -9.06 13.43
N ARG A 174 31.10 -7.89 13.28
CA ARG A 174 31.42 -6.93 12.20
C ARG A 174 32.84 -6.39 12.30
N ARG A 175 33.37 -6.18 13.51
CA ARG A 175 34.77 -5.79 13.73
C ARG A 175 35.72 -6.88 13.24
N ARG A 176 35.49 -8.14 13.65
CA ARG A 176 36.33 -9.28 13.25
C ARG A 176 36.35 -9.48 11.74
N ILE A 177 35.19 -9.43 11.08
CA ILE A 177 35.08 -9.52 9.61
C ILE A 177 35.90 -8.40 8.94
N ARG A 178 35.87 -7.18 9.49
CA ARG A 178 36.65 -6.06 8.96
C ARG A 178 38.15 -6.28 9.13
N GLU A 179 38.59 -6.75 10.29
CA GLU A 179 40.01 -7.05 10.57
C GLU A 179 40.53 -8.18 9.69
N GLU A 180 39.76 -9.26 9.51
CA GLU A 180 40.11 -10.36 8.62
C GLU A 180 40.20 -9.91 7.15
N HIS A 181 39.21 -9.17 6.65
CA HIS A 181 39.18 -8.77 5.23
C HIS A 181 40.07 -7.56 4.87
N PHE A 182 40.26 -6.60 5.79
CA PHE A 182 41.02 -5.37 5.53
C PHE A 182 42.39 -5.34 6.23
N GLY A 183 42.57 -6.06 7.34
CA GLY A 183 43.85 -6.16 8.05
C GLY A 183 44.86 -7.11 7.38
N GLN A 184 44.39 -8.04 6.54
CA GLN A 184 45.28 -8.96 5.81
C GLN A 184 46.05 -8.27 4.65
N LYS A 185 45.71 -7.03 4.28
CA LYS A 185 46.39 -6.29 3.20
C LYS A 185 47.67 -5.57 3.63
N GLU A 186 47.98 -5.46 4.92
CA GLU A 186 49.20 -4.76 5.39
C GLU A 186 50.38 -5.69 5.72
N GLY A 187 50.26 -7.00 5.47
CA GLY A 187 51.30 -8.00 5.77
C GLY A 187 51.94 -8.67 4.55
N GLY A 188 51.87 -8.07 3.37
CA GLY A 188 52.32 -8.66 2.10
C GLY A 188 53.28 -7.78 1.31
N ASN A 189 54.58 -7.98 1.58
CA ASN A 189 55.80 -7.48 0.93
C ASN A 189 56.28 -6.07 1.30
#